data_AF-A0A1H5RIP6-F1
#
_entry.id   AF-A0A1H5RIP6-F1
#
_cell.length_a   1.000
_cell.length_b   1.000
_cell.length_c   1.000
_cell.angle_alpha   90.00
_cell.angle_beta   90.00
_cell.angle_gamma   90.00
#
_symmetry.space_group_name_H-M   'P 1'
#
loop_
_entity.id
_entity.type
_entity.pdbx_description
1 polymer ?
#
loop_
_entity_poly.entity_id
_entity_poly.type
_entity_poly.pdbx_seq_one_letter_code
_entity_poly.pdbx_strand_id
1 'polypeptide(L)'
;MFIASKHTTPTRQRVLWRVTVADAKKICSDSRTAGPHYMLCFTTRNIDDPAAFVYVPDDGRHAEVLHDHHIRVIRGHTTRQPAAKSQPQ
;
A
#
# COMPACT_ATOMS: atom_id res chain seq x y z
N MET A 1 -2.96 3.72 -3.13
CA MET A 1 -3.01 3.84 -1.66
C MET A 1 -1.63 4.14 -1.14
N PHE A 2 -1.48 5.24 -0.41
CA PHE A 2 -0.24 5.63 0.24
C PHE A 2 -0.48 5.93 1.71
N ILE A 3 0.58 5.83 2.49
CA ILE A 3 0.59 6.11 3.92
C ILE A 3 0.85 7.59 4.09
N ALA A 4 -0.13 8.31 4.63
CA ALA A 4 0.05 9.67 5.11
C ALA A 4 0.44 9.64 6.59
N SER A 5 1.64 10.12 6.90
CA SER A 5 2.10 10.31 8.28
C SER A 5 1.57 11.62 8.84
N LYS A 6 1.11 11.63 10.09
CA LYS A 6 0.53 12.83 10.73
C LYS A 6 1.57 13.80 11.30
N HIS A 7 2.78 13.33 11.57
CA HIS A 7 3.82 14.11 12.26
C HIS A 7 5.11 14.28 11.44
N THR A 8 5.16 13.72 10.24
CA THR A 8 6.34 13.76 9.39
C THR A 8 5.93 13.93 7.94
N THR A 9 6.66 14.75 7.20
CA THR A 9 6.51 14.89 5.75
C THR A 9 7.69 14.21 5.08
N PRO A 10 7.54 12.95 4.64
CA PRO A 10 8.64 12.24 4.00
C PRO A 10 8.95 12.85 2.64
N THR A 11 10.22 12.79 2.23
CA THR A 11 10.68 13.25 0.90
C THR A 11 9.99 12.52 -0.24
N ARG A 12 9.56 11.26 0.00
CA ARG A 12 8.72 10.47 -0.91
C ARG A 12 7.56 9.85 -0.15
N GLN A 13 6.38 9.82 -0.75
CA GLN A 13 5.23 9.17 -0.16
C GLN A 13 5.33 7.64 -0.28
N ARG A 14 5.04 6.94 0.82
CA ARG A 14 5.12 5.48 0.89
C ARG A 14 3.83 4.86 0.37
N VAL A 15 3.92 4.09 -0.71
CA VAL A 15 2.80 3.42 -1.36
C VAL A 15 2.75 1.96 -0.92
N LEU A 16 1.56 1.49 -0.52
CA LEU A 16 1.35 0.06 -0.25
C LEU A 16 0.86 -0.64 -1.53
N TRP A 17 -0.23 -0.10 -2.10
CA TRP A 17 -0.92 -0.74 -3.22
C TRP A 17 -1.38 0.26 -4.28
N ARG A 18 -1.35 -0.17 -5.53
CA ARG A 18 -2.17 0.36 -6.62
C ARG A 18 -3.47 -0.45 -6.66
N VAL A 19 -4.58 0.25 -6.65
CA VAL A 19 -5.95 -0.30 -6.71
C VAL A 19 -6.78 0.58 -7.64
N THR A 20 -8.00 0.15 -7.97
CA THR A 20 -8.94 1.01 -8.70
C THR A 20 -9.39 2.19 -7.84
N VAL A 21 -9.95 3.24 -8.47
CA VAL A 21 -10.52 4.37 -7.72
C VAL A 21 -11.71 3.92 -6.86
N ALA A 22 -12.52 2.98 -7.34
CA ALA A 22 -13.65 2.43 -6.60
C ALA A 22 -13.18 1.71 -5.33
N ASP A 23 -12.14 0.88 -5.44
CA ASP A 23 -11.58 0.15 -4.31
C ASP A 23 -10.85 1.07 -3.34
N ALA A 24 -10.15 2.09 -3.85
CA ALA A 24 -9.53 3.11 -3.02
C ALA A 24 -10.55 3.85 -2.13
N LYS A 25 -11.74 4.16 -2.68
CA LYS A 25 -12.83 4.77 -1.90
C LYS A 25 -13.30 3.85 -0.78
N LYS A 26 -13.52 2.56 -1.05
CA LYS A 26 -13.90 1.58 -0.02
C LYS A 26 -12.87 1.52 1.12
N ILE A 27 -11.59 1.41 0.77
CA ILE A 27 -10.50 1.39 1.75
C ILE A 27 -10.51 2.66 2.60
N CYS A 28 -10.53 3.85 1.97
CA CYS A 28 -10.49 5.12 2.71
C CYS A 28 -11.74 5.40 3.55
N SER A 29 -12.87 4.75 3.25
CA SER A 29 -14.09 4.83 4.05
C SER A 29 -14.10 3.87 5.25
N ASP A 30 -13.16 2.93 5.34
CA ASP A 30 -13.04 2.00 6.47
C ASP A 30 -12.22 2.63 7.61
N SER A 31 -12.81 2.73 8.80
CA SER A 31 -12.19 3.35 9.98
C SER A 31 -10.92 2.62 10.45
N ARG A 32 -10.73 1.34 10.12
CA ARG A 32 -9.52 0.57 10.45
C ARG A 32 -8.27 1.06 9.72
N THR A 33 -8.45 1.88 8.68
CA THR A 33 -7.35 2.40 7.83
C THR A 33 -6.81 3.75 8.30
N ALA A 34 -7.36 4.30 9.38
CA ALA A 34 -6.90 5.51 10.03
C ALA A 34 -6.50 5.19 11.49
N GLY A 35 -5.25 5.51 11.84
CA GLY A 35 -4.71 5.33 13.19
C GLY A 35 -4.26 6.63 13.84
N PRO A 36 -3.70 6.55 15.06
CA PRO A 36 -3.21 7.73 15.79
C PRO A 36 -2.10 8.48 15.05
N HIS A 37 -1.20 7.75 14.37
CA HIS A 37 0.02 8.32 13.78
C HIS A 37 0.04 8.33 12.24
N TYR A 38 -0.86 7.59 11.60
CA TYR A 38 -0.93 7.47 10.14
C TYR A 38 -2.36 7.29 9.67
N MET A 39 -2.60 7.51 8.38
CA MET A 39 -3.83 7.12 7.71
C MET A 39 -3.53 6.69 6.27
N LEU A 40 -4.36 5.81 5.73
CA LEU A 40 -4.29 5.46 4.32
C LEU A 40 -5.06 6.48 3.48
N CYS A 41 -4.37 7.03 2.49
CA CYS A 41 -4.93 7.98 1.54
C CYS A 41 -4.86 7.43 0.13
N PHE A 42 -5.78 7.89 -0.72
CA PHE A 42 -5.70 7.69 -2.16
C PHE A 42 -5.34 9.00 -2.85
N THR A 43 -4.75 8.89 -4.02
CA THR A 43 -4.44 10.03 -4.89
C THR A 43 -4.71 9.63 -6.32
N THR A 44 -5.13 10.60 -7.13
CA THR A 44 -5.25 10.47 -8.59
C THR A 44 -3.93 10.79 -9.31
N ARG A 45 -2.91 11.23 -8.58
CA ARG A 45 -1.55 11.43 -9.12
C ARG A 45 -0.94 10.10 -9.54
N ASN A 46 0.02 10.16 -10.44
CA ASN A 46 0.77 8.98 -10.89
C ASN A 46 1.63 8.41 -9.75
N ILE A 47 1.11 7.42 -9.02
CA ILE A 47 1.82 6.76 -7.92
C ILE A 47 3.00 5.88 -8.38
N ASP A 48 3.15 5.66 -9.69
CA ASP A 48 4.30 4.97 -10.25
C ASP A 48 5.51 5.90 -10.48
N ASP A 49 5.39 7.22 -10.22
CA ASP A 49 6.51 8.16 -10.30
C ASP A 49 7.51 7.92 -9.15
N PRO A 50 8.73 7.41 -9.42
CA PRO A 50 9.71 7.09 -8.39
C PRO A 50 10.33 8.33 -7.74
N ALA A 51 10.17 9.53 -8.32
CA ALA A 51 10.62 10.78 -7.71
C ALA A 51 9.72 11.19 -6.54
N ALA A 52 8.41 10.93 -6.64
CA ALA A 52 7.41 11.32 -5.64
C ALA A 52 7.00 10.15 -4.71
N PHE A 53 7.06 8.91 -5.19
CA PHE A 53 6.52 7.74 -4.50
C PHE A 53 7.52 6.60 -4.39
N VAL A 54 7.34 5.78 -3.36
CA VAL A 54 8.11 4.54 -3.16
C VAL A 54 7.19 3.44 -2.66
N TYR A 55 7.15 2.31 -3.36
CA TYR A 55 6.45 1.12 -2.87
C TYR A 55 7.19 0.55 -1.66
N VAL A 56 6.45 0.23 -0.59
CA VAL A 56 7.01 -0.37 0.62
C VAL A 56 6.30 -1.68 0.95
N PRO A 57 6.99 -2.64 1.60
CA PRO A 57 6.36 -3.89 2.02
C PRO A 57 5.08 -3.64 2.82
N ASP A 58 4.04 -4.40 2.50
CA ASP A 58 2.82 -4.49 3.29
C ASP A 58 3.06 -5.45 4.46
N ASP A 59 2.78 -5.00 5.68
CA ASP A 59 2.96 -5.79 6.91
C ASP A 59 1.72 -6.67 7.22
N GLY A 60 0.69 -6.60 6.39
CA GLY A 60 -0.53 -7.39 6.53
C GLY A 60 -1.52 -6.82 7.55
N ARG A 61 -1.24 -5.67 8.17
CA ARG A 61 -2.13 -5.03 9.15
C ARG A 61 -3.51 -4.70 8.58
N HIS A 62 -3.64 -4.62 7.26
CA HIS A 62 -4.86 -4.26 6.57
C HIS A 62 -5.45 -5.42 5.76
N ALA A 63 -4.97 -6.66 5.98
CA ALA A 63 -5.43 -7.84 5.26
C ALA A 63 -6.94 -8.04 5.41
N GLU A 64 -7.49 -7.85 6.62
CA GLU A 64 -8.94 -7.94 6.87
C GLU A 64 -9.73 -6.90 6.07
N VAL A 65 -9.25 -5.64 6.00
CA VAL A 65 -9.89 -4.58 5.21
C VAL A 65 -9.91 -4.95 3.72
N LEU A 66 -8.79 -5.45 3.20
CA LEU A 66 -8.71 -5.86 1.80
C LEU A 66 -9.66 -7.03 1.51
N HIS A 67 -9.76 -7.98 2.44
CA HIS A 67 -10.65 -9.13 2.32
C HIS A 67 -12.13 -8.74 2.39
N ASP A 68 -12.54 -8.01 3.44
CA ASP A 68 -13.94 -7.67 3.72
C ASP A 68 -14.56 -6.78 2.63
N HIS A 69 -13.76 -5.90 2.03
CA HIS A 69 -14.22 -5.02 0.94
C HIS A 69 -13.98 -5.61 -0.46
N HIS A 70 -13.51 -6.85 -0.53
CA HIS A 70 -13.17 -7.57 -1.76
C HIS A 70 -12.23 -6.76 -2.67
N ILE A 71 -11.19 -6.18 -2.09
CA ILE A 71 -10.28 -5.29 -2.79
C ILE A 71 -9.31 -6.09 -3.65
N ARG A 72 -9.22 -5.72 -4.93
CA ARG A 72 -8.21 -6.25 -5.84
C ARG A 72 -6.99 -5.33 -5.92
N VAL A 73 -5.85 -5.81 -5.43
CA VAL A 73 -4.56 -5.14 -5.59
C VAL A 73 -4.06 -5.34 -7.04
N ILE A 74 -3.86 -4.23 -7.75
CA ILE A 74 -3.30 -4.20 -9.12
C ILE A 74 -1.77 -4.32 -9.07
N ARG A 75 -1.14 -3.63 -8.12
CA ARG A 75 0.32 -3.66 -7.89
C ARG A 75 0.60 -3.41 -6.42
N GLY A 76 1.54 -4.16 -5.84
CA GLY A 76 2.07 -3.89 -4.51
C GLY A 76 3.59 -3.85 -4.52
N HIS A 77 4.21 -3.71 -3.35
CA HIS A 77 5.63 -3.92 -3.21
C HIS A 77 5.98 -5.37 -3.56
N THR A 78 6.66 -5.56 -4.68
CA THR A 78 7.27 -6.85 -5.00
C THR A 78 8.61 -6.90 -4.28
N THR A 79 8.65 -7.52 -3.11
CA THR A 79 9.93 -8.03 -2.63
C THR A 79 10.29 -9.10 -3.66
N ARG A 80 11.31 -8.87 -4.49
CA ARG A 80 11.89 -9.95 -5.28
C ARG A 80 12.45 -10.93 -4.26
N GLN A 81 11.63 -11.90 -3.87
CA GLN A 81 12.07 -13.08 -3.14
C GLN A 81 13.18 -13.67 -4.04
N PRO A 82 14.45 -13.73 -3.60
CA PRO A 82 15.42 -14.50 -4.36
C PRO A 82 14.81 -15.89 -4.47
N ALA A 83 14.69 -16.39 -5.71
CA ALA A 83 14.31 -17.77 -5.96
C ALA A 83 15.11 -18.61 -4.97
N ALA A 84 14.40 -19.34 -4.10
CA ALA A 84 15.02 -20.30 -3.22
C ALA A 84 15.93 -21.13 -4.10
N LYS A 85 17.25 -21.04 -3.84
CA LYS A 85 18.23 -21.84 -4.56
C LYS A 85 17.75 -23.28 -4.45
N SER A 86 17.44 -23.88 -5.59
CA SER A 86 17.29 -25.32 -5.72
C SER A 86 18.49 -25.95 -5.02
N GLN A 87 18.24 -26.64 -3.92
CA GLN A 87 19.25 -27.42 -3.22
C GLN A 87 19.64 -28.57 -4.16
N PRO A 88 20.90 -28.69 -4.61
CA PRO A 88 21.36 -29.92 -5.21
C PRO A 88 21.46 -30.99 -4.11
N GLN A 89 21.32 -32.24 -4.58
CA GLN A 89 21.08 -33.49 -3.87
C GLN A 89 22.12 -33.85 -2.82
#